data_AF-A0A8T3NV18-F1
#
_entry.id   AF-A0A8T3NV18-F1
#
_cell.length_a   1.000
_cell.length_b   1.000
_cell.length_c   1.000
_cell.angle_alpha   90.00
_cell.angle_beta   90.00
_cell.angle_gamma   90.00
#
_symmetry.space_group_name_H-M   'P 1'
#
loop_
_entity.id
_entity.type
_entity.pdbx_description
1 polymer ?
#
loop_
_entity_poly.entity_id
_entity_poly.type
_entity_poly.pdbx_seq_one_letter_code
_entity_poly.pdbx_strand_id
1 'polypeptide(L)'
;MGRPWFDAGSGDLVIDRYVMDTPSYQRILADEQVSDDELTQHAQKVTDLLGQLESRLPEDARDAFTDAMSELAVLNALYQKRLEQDG
;
A
#
# COMPACT_ATOMS: atom_id res chain seq x y z
N MET A 1 -18.50 5.91 9.47
CA MET A 1 -17.24 5.56 10.16
C MET A 1 -16.22 5.24 9.09
N GLY A 2 -15.03 5.84 9.14
CA GLY A 2 -13.97 5.59 8.15
C GLY A 2 -13.38 4.18 8.27
N ARG A 3 -12.58 3.77 7.29
CA ARG A 3 -11.71 2.57 7.39
C ARG A 3 -10.43 2.97 8.15
N PRO A 4 -10.25 2.57 9.43
CA PRO A 4 -9.05 2.92 10.19
C PRO A 4 -7.83 2.25 9.57
N TRP A 5 -6.70 2.95 9.55
CA TRP A 5 -5.44 2.40 9.01
C TRP A 5 -4.71 1.51 10.01
N PHE A 6 -5.02 1.66 11.30
CA PHE A 6 -4.39 0.92 12.40
C PHE A 6 -5.45 0.26 13.29
N ASP A 7 -5.12 -0.90 13.84
CA ASP A 7 -5.89 -1.52 14.91
C ASP A 7 -5.73 -0.69 16.20
N ALA A 8 -6.85 -0.32 16.83
CA ALA A 8 -6.83 0.55 18.01
C ALA A 8 -6.29 -0.15 19.27
N GLY A 9 -6.22 -1.48 19.30
CA GLY A 9 -5.73 -2.27 20.42
C GLY A 9 -4.27 -2.67 20.29
N SER A 10 -3.84 -3.13 19.11
CA SER A 10 -2.46 -3.58 18.88
C SER A 10 -1.54 -2.52 18.27
N GLY A 11 -2.10 -1.50 17.61
CA GLY A 11 -1.31 -0.52 16.85
C GLY A 11 -0.79 -1.06 15.50
N ASP A 12 -1.18 -2.28 15.14
CA ASP A 12 -0.77 -2.89 13.88
C ASP A 12 -1.44 -2.18 12.69
N LEU A 13 -0.70 -2.08 11.60
CA LEU A 13 -1.24 -1.61 10.33
C LEU A 13 -2.26 -2.64 9.81
N VAL A 14 -3.54 -2.26 9.70
CA VAL A 14 -4.62 -3.14 9.21
C VAL A 14 -4.98 -2.91 7.75
N ILE A 15 -4.19 -2.08 7.04
CA ILE A 15 -4.37 -1.83 5.61
C ILE A 15 -4.22 -3.12 4.80
N ASP A 16 -3.36 -4.04 5.24
CA ASP A 16 -3.19 -5.39 4.70
C ASP A 16 -4.51 -6.18 4.65
N ARG A 17 -5.38 -6.04 5.65
CA ARG A 17 -6.70 -6.66 5.66
C ARG A 17 -7.60 -6.11 4.57
N TYR A 18 -7.44 -4.84 4.18
CA TYR A 18 -8.16 -4.26 3.05
C TYR A 18 -7.58 -4.66 1.70
N VAL A 19 -6.30 -5.05 1.64
CA VAL A 19 -5.70 -5.63 0.43
C VAL A 19 -6.38 -6.96 0.11
N MET A 20 -6.67 -7.79 1.11
CA MET A 20 -7.42 -9.04 0.95
C MET A 20 -8.83 -8.86 0.36
N ASP A 21 -9.46 -7.73 0.65
CA ASP A 21 -10.78 -7.36 0.12
C ASP A 21 -10.69 -6.65 -1.24
N THR A 22 -9.49 -6.36 -1.74
CA THR A 22 -9.31 -5.64 -2.99
C THR A 22 -9.52 -6.61 -4.16
N PRO A 23 -10.51 -6.37 -5.06
CA PRO A 23 -10.87 -7.34 -6.09
C PRO A 23 -9.72 -7.74 -7.04
N SER A 24 -8.78 -6.83 -7.28
CA SER A 24 -7.60 -7.13 -8.08
C SER A 24 -6.62 -8.06 -7.38
N TYR A 25 -6.48 -7.94 -6.06
CA TYR A 25 -5.63 -8.84 -5.28
C TYR A 25 -6.27 -10.22 -5.13
N GLN A 26 -7.60 -10.28 -4.97
CA GLN A 26 -8.32 -11.56 -4.98
C GLN A 26 -8.18 -12.32 -6.30
N ARG A 27 -8.06 -11.61 -7.43
CA ARG A 27 -7.79 -12.22 -8.72
C ARG A 27 -6.39 -12.86 -8.75
N ILE A 28 -5.37 -12.11 -8.33
CA ILE A 28 -3.98 -12.58 -8.21
C ILE A 28 -3.87 -13.83 -7.31
N LEU A 29 -4.64 -13.86 -6.22
CA LEU A 29 -4.69 -15.03 -5.33
C LEU A 29 -5.36 -16.25 -5.97
N ALA A 30 -6.24 -16.06 -6.96
CA ALA A 30 -6.97 -17.13 -7.61
C ALA A 30 -6.22 -17.71 -8.83
N ASP A 31 -5.45 -16.88 -9.53
CA ASP A 31 -4.65 -17.28 -10.69
C ASP A 31 -3.18 -17.61 -10.35
N GLU A 32 -2.73 -17.27 -9.12
CA GLU A 32 -1.36 -17.41 -8.60
C GLU A 32 -0.28 -16.79 -9.52
N GLN A 33 -0.68 -15.90 -10.42
CA GLN A 33 0.20 -15.32 -11.43
C GLN A 33 0.02 -13.81 -11.47
N VAL A 34 1.14 -13.10 -11.54
CA VAL A 34 1.14 -11.65 -11.77
C VAL A 34 1.71 -11.42 -13.16
N SER A 35 0.91 -10.87 -14.06
CA SER A 35 1.39 -10.47 -15.38
C SER A 35 2.02 -9.07 -15.37
N ASP A 36 2.91 -8.80 -16.33
CA ASP A 36 3.54 -7.48 -16.51
C ASP A 36 2.50 -6.38 -16.79
N ASP A 37 1.41 -6.72 -17.48
CA ASP A 37 0.30 -5.81 -17.76
C ASP A 37 -0.47 -5.44 -16.50
N GLU A 38 -0.73 -6.41 -15.61
CA GLU A 38 -1.38 -6.17 -14.32
C GLU A 38 -0.49 -5.32 -13.42
N LEU A 39 0.82 -5.59 -13.39
CA LEU A 39 1.78 -4.77 -12.65
C LEU A 39 1.76 -3.32 -13.15
N THR A 40 1.79 -3.13 -14.47
CA THR A 40 1.74 -1.81 -15.10
C THR A 40 0.42 -1.07 -14.80
N GLN A 41 -0.72 -1.76 -14.90
CA GLN A 41 -2.03 -1.20 -14.57
C GLN A 41 -2.12 -0.79 -13.08
N HIS A 42 -1.56 -1.61 -12.19
CA HIS A 42 -1.52 -1.30 -10.76
C HIS A 42 -0.60 -0.13 -10.45
N ALA A 43 0.57 -0.05 -11.09
CA ALA A 43 1.47 1.09 -10.97
C ALA A 43 0.77 2.39 -11.39
N GLN A 44 0.11 2.39 -12.57
CA GLN A 44 -0.63 3.55 -13.05
C GLN A 44 -1.76 3.96 -12.10
N LYS A 45 -2.54 2.98 -11.61
CA LYS A 45 -3.63 3.24 -10.67
C LYS A 45 -3.13 3.88 -9.37
N VAL A 46 -1.98 3.45 -8.86
CA VAL A 46 -1.36 4.06 -7.67
C VAL A 46 -0.96 5.50 -7.96
N THR A 47 -0.29 5.77 -9.07
CA THR A 47 0.11 7.13 -9.48
C THR A 47 -1.10 8.06 -9.60
N ASP A 48 -2.18 7.60 -10.24
CA ASP A 48 -3.40 8.40 -10.42
C ASP A 48 -4.07 8.74 -9.08
N LEU A 49 -4.10 7.78 -8.14
CA LEU A 49 -4.69 7.98 -6.82
C LEU A 49 -3.85 8.94 -5.97
N LEU A 50 -2.52 8.81 -5.99
CA LEU A 50 -1.61 9.68 -5.27
C LEU A 50 -1.65 11.12 -5.81
N GLY A 51 -1.65 11.29 -7.14
CA GLY A 51 -1.78 12.63 -7.75
C GLY A 51 -3.11 13.32 -7.41
N GLN A 52 -4.21 12.57 -7.40
CA GLN A 52 -5.50 13.08 -6.95
C GLN A 52 -5.48 13.48 -5.47
N LEU A 53 -4.83 12.69 -4.62
CA LEU A 53 -4.71 12.97 -3.19
C LEU A 53 -3.86 14.22 -2.95
N GLU A 54 -2.69 14.31 -3.59
CA GLU A 54 -1.76 15.44 -3.50
C GLU A 54 -2.46 16.77 -3.86
N SER A 55 -3.26 16.78 -4.94
CA SER A 55 -4.00 17.97 -5.37
C SER A 55 -5.06 18.46 -4.37
N ARG A 56 -5.49 17.60 -3.44
CA ARG A 56 -6.59 17.86 -2.49
C ARG A 56 -6.11 18.14 -1.08
N LEU A 57 -4.88 17.74 -0.75
CA LEU A 57 -4.31 17.95 0.57
C LEU A 57 -3.73 19.37 0.71
N PRO A 58 -3.91 20.03 1.87
CA PRO A 58 -3.11 21.20 2.21
C PRO A 58 -1.63 20.80 2.38
N GLU A 59 -0.72 21.78 2.30
CA GLU A 59 0.74 21.56 2.27
C GLU A 59 1.24 20.79 3.50
N ASP A 60 0.82 21.17 4.69
CA ASP A 60 1.14 20.49 5.96
C ASP A 60 0.68 19.02 5.98
N ALA A 61 -0.48 18.73 5.42
CA ALA A 61 -0.97 17.36 5.30
C ALA A 61 -0.24 16.56 4.21
N ARG A 62 0.29 17.21 3.16
CA ARG A 62 1.13 16.55 2.14
C ARG A 62 2.48 16.14 2.73
N ASP A 63 3.11 17.00 3.51
CA ASP A 63 4.38 16.70 4.17
C ASP A 63 4.22 15.52 5.11
N ALA A 64 3.22 15.56 6.00
CA ALA A 64 2.92 14.48 6.92
C ALA A 64 2.59 13.15 6.21
N PHE A 65 1.85 13.23 5.09
CA PHE A 65 1.55 12.05 4.27
C PHE A 65 2.81 11.50 3.58
N THR A 66 3.69 12.38 3.10
CA THR A 66 4.96 12.01 2.46
C THR A 66 5.88 11.29 3.43
N ASP A 67 6.02 11.81 4.65
CA ASP A 67 6.81 11.17 5.71
C ASP A 67 6.26 9.78 6.05
N ALA A 68 4.95 9.67 6.25
CA ALA A 68 4.31 8.39 6.58
C ALA A 68 4.45 7.34 5.46
N MET A 69 4.26 7.75 4.20
CA MET A 69 4.43 6.86 3.04
C MET A 69 5.90 6.44 2.86
N SER A 70 6.85 7.32 3.16
CA SER A 70 8.28 7.02 3.08
C SER A 70 8.68 5.96 4.10
N GLU A 71 8.26 6.10 5.35
CA GLU A 71 8.51 5.10 6.40
C GLU A 71 7.83 3.75 6.09
N LEU A 72 6.62 3.77 5.52
CA LEU A 72 5.95 2.55 5.07
C LEU A 72 6.72 1.84 3.94
N ALA A 73 7.26 2.61 2.98
CA ALA A 73 8.08 2.06 1.92
C ALA A 73 9.39 1.46 2.45
N VAL A 74 10.03 2.12 3.43
CA VAL A 74 11.21 1.59 4.14
C VAL A 74 10.88 0.28 4.83
N LEU A 75 9.77 0.22 5.58
CA LEU A 75 9.34 -0.99 6.28
C LEU A 75 9.13 -2.16 5.31
N ASN A 76 8.46 -1.93 4.17
CA ASN A 76 8.26 -2.96 3.16
C ASN A 76 9.60 -3.44 2.56
N ALA A 77 10.53 -2.52 2.27
CA ALA A 77 11.86 -2.87 1.78
C ALA A 77 12.67 -3.68 2.82
N LEU A 78 12.53 -3.38 4.11
CA LEU A 78 13.15 -4.15 5.19
C LEU A 78 12.58 -5.58 5.28
N TYR A 79 11.27 -5.76 5.12
CA TYR A 79 10.67 -7.09 5.08
C TYR A 79 11.17 -7.92 3.89
N GLN A 80 11.23 -7.32 2.69
CA GLN A 80 11.78 -7.99 1.51
C GLN A 80 13.24 -8.42 1.74
N LYS A 81 14.08 -7.50 2.26
CA LYS A 81 15.47 -7.82 2.61
C LYS A 81 15.59 -8.92 3.65
N ARG A 82 14.67 -8.98 4.61
CA ARG A 82 14.67 -10.02 5.64
C ARG A 82 14.34 -11.39 5.04
N LEU A 83 13.38 -11.46 4.12
CA LEU A 83 13.03 -12.69 3.41
C LEU A 83 14.19 -13.20 2.55
N GLU A 84 14.94 -12.31 1.89
CA GLU A 84 16.15 -12.66 1.13
C GLU A 84 17.29 -13.21 2.01
N GLN A 85 17.33 -12.85 3.29
CA GLN A 85 18.36 -13.32 4.25
C GLN A 85 18.01 -14.64 4.92
N ASP A 86 16.71 -14.96 5.00
CA ASP A 86 16.20 -16.17 5.66
C ASP A 86 15.98 -17.33 4.66
N GLY A 87 16.23 -17.13 3.36
CA GLY A 87 16.14 -18.13 2.26
C GLY A 87 17.50 -18.52 1.67
#